data_AF-A0A531LKN7-F1
#
_entry.id   AF-A0A531LKN7-F1
#
_cell.length_a   1.000
_cell.length_b   1.000
_cell.length_c   1.000
_cell.angle_alpha   90.00
_cell.angle_beta   90.00
_cell.angle_gamma   90.00
#
_symmetry.space_group_name_H-M   'P 1'
#
loop_
_entity.id
_entity.type
_entity.pdbx_description
1 polymer ?
#
loop_
_entity_poly.entity_id
_entity_poly.type
_entity_poly.pdbx_seq_one_letter_code
_entity_poly.pdbx_strand_id
1 'polypeptide(L)'
;VIGNPAIADASVQDASTIVLTGKGFGVTNLVVLDQEGSPIIDEQVTVVRQDASSVRIYRRAEIQTLSCTPYCESSYKSDSERTSET
;
A
#
# COMPACT_ATOMS: atom_id res chain seq x y z
N VAL A 1 0.59 -8.21 14.54
CA VAL A 1 1.91 -8.52 13.94
C VAL A 1 1.82 -8.35 12.44
N ILE A 2 2.79 -7.68 11.83
CA ILE A 2 2.93 -7.61 10.37
C ILE A 2 4.15 -8.43 9.96
N GLY A 3 4.00 -9.30 8.96
CA GLY A 3 5.11 -10.13 8.46
C GLY A 3 6.28 -9.30 7.93
N ASN A 4 6.01 -8.30 7.07
CA ASN A 4 7.01 -7.39 6.52
C ASN A 4 6.62 -5.90 6.70
N PRO A 5 7.22 -5.20 7.68
CA PRO A 5 6.99 -3.77 7.95
C PRO A 5 7.42 -2.79 6.83
N ALA A 6 8.16 -3.27 5.82
CA ALA A 6 8.47 -2.50 4.63
C ALA A 6 7.29 -2.46 3.64
N ILE A 7 6.40 -3.45 3.68
CA ILE A 7 5.24 -3.56 2.79
C ILE A 7 4.02 -2.88 3.42
N ALA A 8 3.72 -3.15 4.69
CA ALA A 8 2.59 -2.55 5.39
C ALA A 8 2.93 -2.24 6.85
N ASP A 9 2.16 -1.35 7.47
CA ASP A 9 2.23 -1.05 8.89
C ASP A 9 0.82 -1.01 9.49
N ALA A 10 0.69 -1.34 10.77
CA ALA A 10 -0.60 -1.37 11.46
C ALA A 10 -0.51 -0.66 12.82
N SER A 11 -1.46 0.23 13.08
CA SER A 11 -1.61 0.90 14.37
C SER A 11 -2.97 0.58 14.98
N VAL A 12 -3.00 0.44 16.31
CA VAL A 12 -4.23 0.20 17.05
C VAL A 12 -4.86 1.54 17.38
N GLN A 13 -6.06 1.80 16.88
CA GLN A 13 -6.79 3.03 17.15
C GLN A 13 -7.62 2.91 18.44
N ASP A 14 -8.32 1.78 18.60
CA ASP A 14 -9.13 1.46 19.78
C ASP A 14 -9.26 -0.06 19.95
N ALA A 15 -10.10 -0.52 20.88
CA ALA A 15 -10.30 -1.93 21.21
C ALA A 15 -10.83 -2.80 20.04
N SER A 16 -11.43 -2.18 19.02
CA SER A 16 -12.06 -2.86 17.89
C SER A 16 -11.54 -2.40 16.52
N THR A 17 -10.66 -1.41 16.48
CA THR A 17 -10.23 -0.75 15.24
C THR A 17 -8.71 -0.77 15.08
N ILE A 18 -8.27 -1.32 13.95
CA ILE A 18 -6.87 -1.29 13.50
C ILE A 18 -6.79 -0.46 12.22
N VAL A 19 -5.87 0.48 12.17
CA VAL A 19 -5.55 1.25 10.96
C VAL A 19 -4.37 0.58 10.27
N LEU A 20 -4.62 0.03 9.09
CA LEU A 20 -3.61 -0.59 8.23
C LEU A 20 -3.17 0.41 7.16
N THR A 21 -1.86 0.66 7.08
CA THR A 21 -1.26 1.57 6.10
C THR A 21 -0.32 0.81 5.17
N GLY A 22 -0.62 0.83 3.87
CA GLY A 22 0.30 0.31 2.86
C GLY A 22 1.52 1.24 2.71
N LYS A 23 2.72 0.67 2.64
CA LYS A 23 3.98 1.41 2.49
C LYS A 23 4.72 1.06 1.21
N GLY A 24 4.89 -0.24 0.96
CA GLY A 24 5.64 -0.78 -0.16
C GLY A 24 4.82 -1.78 -0.94
N PHE A 25 5.17 -1.99 -2.20
CA PHE A 25 4.49 -2.99 -3.02
C PHE A 25 4.89 -4.40 -2.63
N GLY A 26 3.93 -5.31 -2.72
CA GLY A 26 4.14 -6.73 -2.48
C GLY A 26 3.06 -7.34 -1.60
N VAL A 27 3.38 -8.52 -1.08
CA VAL A 27 2.47 -9.33 -0.27
C VAL A 27 3.09 -9.52 1.11
N THR A 28 2.34 -9.21 2.15
CA THR A 28 2.65 -9.49 3.56
C THR A 28 1.44 -10.14 4.22
N ASN A 29 1.55 -10.55 5.48
CA ASN A 29 0.41 -10.96 6.28
C ASN A 29 0.22 -10.05 7.50
N LEU A 30 -1.01 -10.01 8.01
CA LEU A 30 -1.42 -9.39 9.25
C LEU A 30 -1.96 -10.49 10.18
N VAL A 31 -1.33 -10.62 11.34
CA VAL A 31 -1.76 -11.57 12.39
C VAL A 31 -2.19 -10.80 13.63
N VAL A 32 -3.41 -11.05 14.11
CA VAL A 32 -3.94 -10.52 15.37
C VAL A 32 -4.18 -11.69 16.31
N LEU A 33 -3.66 -11.58 17.54
CA LEU A 33 -3.75 -12.63 18.56
C LEU A 33 -4.65 -12.18 19.71
N ASP A 34 -5.31 -13.13 20.36
CA ASP A 34 -6.00 -12.91 21.63
C ASP A 34 -5.04 -12.91 22.83
N GLN A 35 -5.58 -12.79 24.05
CA GLN A 35 -4.79 -12.80 25.29
C GLN A 35 -4.09 -14.13 25.56
N GLU A 36 -4.58 -15.23 24.97
CA GLU A 36 -4.04 -16.59 25.12
C GLU A 36 -3.01 -16.89 24.01
N GLY A 37 -2.80 -15.96 23.08
CA GLY A 37 -1.88 -16.09 21.97
C GLY A 37 -2.46 -16.83 20.76
N SER A 38 -3.77 -17.12 20.75
CA SER A 38 -4.43 -17.74 19.61
C SER A 38 -4.73 -16.70 18.53
N PRO A 39 -4.52 -17.01 17.24
CA PRO A 39 -4.79 -16.08 16.16
C PRO A 39 -6.29 -15.87 15.97
N ILE A 40 -6.74 -14.62 16.16
CA ILE A 40 -8.08 -14.16 15.82
C ILE A 40 -8.15 -13.81 14.33
N ILE A 41 -7.07 -13.24 13.78
CA ILE A 41 -6.94 -12.88 12.36
C ILE A 41 -5.57 -13.38 11.89
N ASP A 42 -5.54 -14.03 10.73
CA ASP A 42 -4.33 -14.33 9.96
C ASP A 42 -4.67 -14.17 8.48
N GLU A 43 -4.40 -12.97 7.95
CA GLU A 43 -4.85 -12.57 6.62
C GLU A 43 -3.69 -12.08 5.76
N GLN A 44 -3.78 -12.37 4.47
CA GLN A 44 -2.83 -11.89 3.49
C GLN A 44 -3.18 -10.47 3.03
N VAL A 45 -2.20 -9.58 3.10
CA VAL A 45 -2.28 -8.18 2.68
C VAL A 45 -1.47 -7.99 1.42
N THR A 46 -2.14 -7.62 0.33
CA THR A 46 -1.48 -7.25 -0.93
C THR A 46 -1.56 -5.74 -1.11
N VAL A 47 -0.40 -5.09 -1.20
CA VAL A 47 -0.30 -3.66 -1.44
C VAL A 47 0.02 -3.43 -2.92
N VAL A 48 -0.89 -2.75 -3.59
CA VAL A 48 -0.82 -2.42 -5.02
C VAL A 48 -0.88 -0.91 -5.21
N ARG A 49 -0.53 -0.46 -6.42
CA ARG A 49 -0.66 0.95 -6.79
C ARG A 49 -2.15 1.31 -6.81
N GLN A 50 -2.49 2.46 -6.21
CA GLN A 50 -3.79 3.07 -6.41
C GLN A 50 -3.85 3.59 -7.85
N ASP A 51 -4.51 2.84 -8.71
CA ASP A 51 -4.73 3.25 -10.11
C ASP A 51 -5.92 4.21 -10.25
N ALA A 52 -6.72 4.39 -9.19
CA ALA A 52 -7.89 5.25 -9.17
C ALA A 52 -7.49 6.69 -9.53
N SER A 53 -8.20 7.26 -10.51
CA SER A 53 -7.95 8.61 -11.03
C SER A 53 -6.53 8.85 -11.55
N SER A 54 -5.80 7.80 -11.92
CA SER A 54 -4.47 7.95 -12.53
C SER A 54 -4.51 7.77 -14.05
N VAL A 55 -3.64 8.47 -14.77
CA VAL A 55 -3.46 8.32 -16.23
C VAL A 55 -1.99 8.07 -16.53
N ARG A 56 -1.70 7.01 -17.30
CA ARG A 56 -0.35 6.72 -17.81
C ARG A 56 -0.24 7.10 -19.28
N ILE A 57 0.63 8.05 -19.58
CA ILE A 57 0.92 8.50 -20.94
C ILE A 57 2.23 7.86 -21.39
N TYR A 58 2.17 7.12 -22.50
CA TYR A 58 3.33 6.50 -23.14
C TYR A 58 3.79 7.38 -24.32
N ARG A 59 5.00 7.95 -24.23
CA ARG A 59 5.64 8.74 -25.29
C ARG A 59 6.96 8.09 -25.69
N ARG A 60 6.93 7.21 -26.68
CA ARG A 60 8.09 6.39 -27.08
C ARG A 60 8.66 5.62 -25.88
N ALA A 61 9.85 5.97 -25.41
CA ALA A 61 10.52 5.36 -24.25
C ALA A 61 10.16 6.03 -22.91
N GLU A 62 9.44 7.14 -22.94
CA GLU A 62 9.07 7.89 -21.73
C GLU A 62 7.67 7.49 -21.26
N ILE A 63 7.55 7.08 -20.00
CA ILE A 63 6.26 6.80 -19.35
C ILE A 63 6.03 7.87 -18.30
N GLN A 64 4.94 8.62 -18.45
CA GLN A 64 4.52 9.63 -17.48
C GLN A 64 3.22 9.22 -16.80
N THR A 65 3.22 9.14 -15.47
CA THR A 65 2.01 8.91 -14.67
C THR A 65 1.51 10.26 -14.14
N LEU A 66 0.21 10.49 -14.27
CA LEU A 66 -0.51 11.66 -13.79
C LEU A 66 -1.60 11.23 -12.80
N SER A 67 -1.88 12.08 -11.81
CA SER A 67 -3.03 11.94 -10.90
C SER A 67 -4.07 12.99 -11.26
N CYS A 68 -5.33 12.59 -11.46
CA CYS A 68 -6.37 13.37 -12.13
C CYS A 68 -7.62 13.51 -11.27
N THR A 69 -7.64 14.51 -10.40
CA THR A 69 -8.84 14.87 -9.59
C THR A 69 -8.87 16.38 -9.29
N PRO A 70 -9.67 17.24 -9.97
CA PRO A 70 -10.39 17.06 -11.25
C PRO A 70 -9.52 17.33 -12.50
N TYR A 71 -8.36 17.97 -12.32
CA TYR A 71 -7.36 18.19 -13.37
C TYR A 71 -6.18 17.23 -13.17
N CYS A 72 -5.48 16.90 -14.25
CA CYS A 72 -4.33 16.01 -14.20
C CYS A 72 -3.06 16.77 -13.84
N GLU A 73 -2.42 16.38 -12.74
CA GLU A 73 -1.12 16.87 -12.31
C GLU A 73 -0.11 15.72 -12.26
N SER A 74 1.19 16.04 -12.22
CA SER A 74 2.23 15.01 -12.06
C SER A 74 1.97 14.21 -10.79
N SER A 75 1.80 12.90 -10.92
CA SER A 75 1.56 12.05 -9.73
C SER A 75 2.77 12.14 -8.81
N TYR A 76 2.55 12.51 -7.54
CA TYR A 76 3.55 12.26 -6.51
C TYR A 76 3.83 10.75 -6.49
N LYS A 77 5.10 10.37 -6.68
CA LYS A 77 5.53 8.99 -6.56
C LYS A 77 6.13 8.80 -5.18
N SER A 78 5.56 7.89 -4.41
CA SER A 78 6.23 7.36 -3.22
C SER A 78 7.57 6.72 -3.59
N ASP A 79 8.46 6.58 -2.63
CA ASP A 79 9.75 5.91 -2.88
C ASP A 79 9.55 4.46 -3.36
N SER A 80 8.52 3.77 -2.86
CA SER A 80 8.12 2.45 -3.33
C SER A 80 7.78 2.42 -4.83
N GLU A 81 7.12 3.47 -5.34
CA GLU A 81 6.80 3.61 -6.78
C GLU A 81 8.01 3.90 -7.62
N ARG A 82 8.93 4.73 -7.12
CA ARG A 82 10.18 5.03 -7.81
C ARG A 82 11.06 3.79 -7.94
N THR A 83 11.17 3.02 -6.86
CA THR A 83 11.99 1.79 -6.83
C THR A 83 11.40 0.67 -7.69
N SER A 84 10.09 0.69 -7.94
CA SER A 84 9.42 -0.31 -8.80
C SER A 84 9.48 -0.01 -10.29
N GLU A 85 9.89 1.22 -10.65
CA GLU A 85 10.03 1.66 -12.04
C GLU A 85 11.47 1.59 -12.56
N THR A 86 12.43 1.32 -11.67
CA THR A 86 13.84 1.04 -11.97
C THR A 86 14.09 -0.45 -12.01
#